data_AF-A0A821TQE1-F1
#
_entry.id   AF-A0A821TQE1-F1
#
_cell.length_a   1.000
_cell.length_b   1.000
_cell.length_c   1.000
_cell.angle_alpha   90.00
_cell.angle_beta   90.00
_cell.angle_gamma   90.00
#
_symmetry.space_group_name_H-M   'P 1'
#
loop_
_entity.id
_entity.type
_entity.pdbx_description
1 polymer ?
#
loop_
_entity_poly.entity_id
_entity_poly.type
_entity_poly.pdbx_seq_one_letter_code
_entity_poly.pdbx_strand_id
1 'polypeptide(L)' 'SFAGVVVAVVLFSDGSVTVVSFSGVPVADVSFTGVAVAVVSFSGVPVAVVSFTSIGVAVVSFSDGSVTVVSFSGVPVAVV' A
#
# COMPACT_ATOMS: atom_id res chain seq x y z
N SER A 1 21.84 12.39 -2.77
CA SER A 1 21.06 11.73 -1.71
C SER A 1 19.61 12.16 -1.86
N PHE A 2 18.65 11.25 -1.76
CA PHE A 2 17.21 11.58 -1.77
C PHE A 2 16.70 11.94 -0.36
N ALA A 3 17.60 12.45 0.50
CA ALA A 3 17.24 12.83 1.86
C ALA A 3 16.22 13.98 1.79
N GLY A 4 15.00 13.73 2.28
CA GLY A 4 13.89 14.69 2.24
C GLY A 4 12.95 14.56 1.04
N VAL A 5 13.11 13.54 0.17
CA VAL A 5 12.14 13.27 -0.90
C VAL A 5 10.95 12.47 -0.34
N VAL A 6 9.75 12.96 -0.64
CA VAL A 6 8.48 12.30 -0.33
C VAL A 6 7.78 11.97 -1.64
N VAL A 7 7.27 10.75 -1.76
CA VAL A 7 6.36 10.39 -2.85
C VAL A 7 4.97 10.88 -2.47
N ALA A 8 4.40 11.77 -3.27
CA ALA A 8 3.07 12.30 -2.97
C ALA A 8 1.99 11.22 -3.15
N VAL A 9 1.96 10.56 -4.31
CA VAL A 9 0.88 9.62 -4.65
C VAL A 9 1.42 8.44 -5.43
N VAL A 10 0.95 7.24 -5.09
CA VAL A 10 1.14 6.01 -5.87
C VAL A 10 -0.21 5.38 -6.16
N LEU A 11 -0.49 5.10 -7.44
CA LEU A 11 -1.76 4.56 -7.91
C LEU A 11 -1.54 3.21 -8.61
N PHE A 12 -2.27 2.19 -8.17
CA PHE A 12 -2.40 0.92 -8.88
C PHE A 12 -3.85 0.75 -9.32
N SER A 13 -4.05 0.61 -10.63
CA SER A 13 -5.37 0.43 -11.21
C SER A 13 -5.32 -0.67 -12.25
N ASP A 14 -6.36 -1.50 -12.29
CA ASP A 14 -6.64 -2.51 -13.30
C ASP A 14 -5.52 -3.55 -13.53
N GLY A 15 -5.84 -4.83 -13.33
CA GLY A 15 -4.95 -5.95 -13.66
C GLY A 15 -4.52 -6.78 -12.46
N SER A 16 -3.36 -7.42 -12.55
CA SER A 16 -2.84 -8.29 -11.50
C SER A 16 -1.35 -8.05 -11.23
N VAL A 17 -1.01 -8.04 -9.95
CA VAL A 17 0.36 -7.93 -9.45
C VAL A 17 0.56 -9.00 -8.39
N THR A 18 1.68 -9.71 -8.40
CA THR A 18 1.96 -10.70 -7.36
C THR A 18 2.38 -10.04 -6.06
N VAL A 19 3.32 -9.10 -6.10
CA VAL A 19 3.88 -8.46 -4.90
C VAL A 19 4.07 -6.97 -5.12
N VAL A 20 3.67 -6.17 -4.13
CA VAL A 20 3.99 -4.75 -4.03
C VAL A 20 4.68 -4.49 -2.69
N SER A 21 5.85 -3.85 -2.74
CA SER A 21 6.66 -3.56 -1.55
C SER A 21 7.09 -2.10 -1.53
N PHE A 22 6.91 -1.45 -0.38
CA PHE A 22 7.36 -0.08 -0.12
C PHE A 22 8.40 -0.07 0.99
N SER A 23 9.54 0.60 0.75
CA SER A 23 10.59 0.76 1.76
C SER A 23 11.40 2.04 1.60
N GLY A 24 11.86 2.59 2.74
CA GLY A 24 12.89 3.64 2.81
C GLY A 24 12.50 5.06 2.38
N VAL A 25 11.36 5.26 1.70
CA VAL A 25 10.92 6.58 1.21
C VAL A 25 9.50 6.88 1.69
N PRO A 26 9.26 7.97 2.45
CA PRO A 26 7.91 8.37 2.87
C PRO A 26 6.95 8.50 1.69
N VAL A 27 5.72 8.04 1.88
CA VAL A 27 4.64 8.16 0.90
C VAL A 27 3.44 8.84 1.55
N ALA A 28 2.87 9.88 0.93
CA ALA A 28 1.65 10.47 1.49
C ALA A 28 0.45 9.55 1.23
N ASP A 29 0.19 9.21 -0.03
CA ASP A 29 -0.97 8.40 -0.41
C ASP A 29 -0.60 7.20 -1.29
N VAL A 30 -1.16 6.04 -0.96
CA VAL A 30 -1.15 4.84 -1.80
C VAL A 30 -2.57 4.36 -2.03
N SER A 31 -2.96 4.15 -3.28
CA SER A 31 -4.28 3.62 -3.59
C SER A 31 -4.24 2.46 -4.59
N PHE A 32 -5.06 1.45 -4.32
CA PHE A 32 -5.28 0.29 -5.17
C PHE A 32 -6.76 0.24 -5.55
N THR A 33 -7.05 0.22 -6.85
CA THR A 33 -8.43 0.19 -7.38
C THR A 33 -8.56 -0.86 -8.47
N GLY A 34 -9.51 -1.81 -8.34
CA GLY A 34 -9.78 -2.77 -9.42
C GLY A 34 -8.62 -3.72 -9.76
N VAL A 35 -7.67 -3.89 -8.84
CA VAL A 35 -6.45 -4.69 -9.05
C VAL A 35 -6.45 -5.93 -8.15
N ALA A 36 -5.93 -7.05 -8.64
CA ALA A 36 -5.64 -8.22 -7.81
C ALA A 36 -4.18 -8.20 -7.36
N VAL A 37 -3.93 -8.23 -6.05
CA VAL A 37 -2.57 -8.25 -5.47
C VAL A 37 -2.43 -9.40 -4.50
N ALA A 38 -1.45 -10.30 -4.65
CA ALA A 38 -1.31 -11.37 -3.66
C ALA A 38 -0.79 -10.82 -2.33
N VAL A 39 0.26 -10.01 -2.36
CA VAL A 39 0.91 -9.46 -1.15
C VAL A 39 1.21 -7.97 -1.31
N VAL A 40 0.85 -7.18 -0.30
CA VAL A 40 1.29 -5.79 -0.15
C VAL A 40 2.06 -5.66 1.16
N SER A 41 3.27 -5.12 1.11
CA SER A 41 4.12 -4.93 2.30
C SER A 41 4.69 -3.53 2.39
N PHE A 42 4.64 -2.97 3.59
CA PHE A 42 5.25 -1.70 3.95
C PHE A 42 6.30 -1.95 5.03
N SER A 43 7.56 -1.66 4.75
CA SER A 43 8.66 -1.89 5.69
C SER A 43 9.56 -0.67 5.83
N GLY A 44 9.75 -0.15 7.05
CA GLY A 44 10.64 0.98 7.27
C GLY A 44 10.19 2.27 6.58
N VAL A 45 8.88 2.41 6.34
CA VAL A 45 8.30 3.52 5.57
C VAL A 45 7.12 4.15 6.31
N PRO A 46 7.11 5.48 6.51
CA PRO A 46 5.91 6.18 6.94
C PRO A 46 4.97 6.40 5.74
N VAL A 47 3.70 6.02 5.90
CA VAL A 47 2.62 6.26 4.94
C VAL A 47 1.47 6.99 5.62
N ALA A 48 0.98 8.09 5.05
CA ALA A 48 -0.16 8.79 5.65
C ALA A 48 -1.46 8.00 5.41
N VAL A 49 -1.73 7.62 4.17
CA VAL A 49 -2.97 6.95 3.78
C VAL A 49 -2.70 5.79 2.83
N VAL A 50 -3.35 4.65 3.11
CA VAL A 50 -3.44 3.50 2.21
C VAL A 50 -4.90 3.17 1.97
N SER A 51 -5.31 3.09 0.71
CA SER A 51 -6.70 2.82 0.32
C SER A 51 -6.81 1.65 -0.65
N PHE A 52 -7.75 0.76 -0.39
CA PHE A 52 -8.02 -0.44 -1.19
C PHE A 52 -9.50 -0.47 -1.59
N THR A 53 -9.79 -0.37 -2.90
CA THR A 53 -11.16 -0.30 -3.42
C THR A 53 -11.42 -1.33 -4.52
N SER A 54 -12.42 -2.19 -4.32
CA SER A 54 -12.80 -3.22 -5.32
C SER A 54 -11.61 -4.07 -5.78
N ILE A 55 -10.78 -4.49 -4.83
CA ILE A 55 -9.57 -5.27 -5.08
C ILE A 55 -9.70 -6.70 -4.54
N GLY A 56 -8.82 -7.58 -4.99
CA GLY A 56 -8.53 -8.84 -4.29
C GLY A 56 -7.13 -8.79 -3.68
N VAL A 57 -7.02 -8.83 -2.34
CA VAL A 57 -5.71 -8.93 -1.67
C VAL A 57 -5.67 -10.03 -0.63
N ALA A 58 -4.68 -10.92 -0.74
CA ALA A 58 -4.55 -12.03 0.19
C ALA A 58 -3.89 -11.59 1.50
N VAL A 59 -2.82 -10.79 1.43
CA VAL A 59 -2.05 -10.34 2.60
C VAL A 59 -1.67 -8.88 2.48
N VAL A 60 -1.89 -8.12 3.56
CA VAL A 60 -1.32 -6.78 3.77
C VAL A 60 -0.53 -6.80 5.07
N SER A 61 0.75 -6.40 5.01
CA SER A 61 1.65 -6.37 6.17
C SER A 61 2.37 -5.03 6.34
N PHE A 62 2.61 -4.68 7.61
CA PHE A 62 3.32 -3.47 8.01
C PHE A 62 4.43 -3.83 9.00
N SER A 63 5.68 -3.45 8.72
CA SER A 63 6.82 -3.61 9.64
C SER A 63 7.62 -2.33 9.77
N ASP A 64 8.09 -2.04 10.98
CA ASP A 64 9.11 -1.01 11.25
C ASP A 64 8.84 0.39 10.66
N GLY A 65 7.56 0.73 10.44
CA GLY A 65 7.09 1.99 9.87
C GLY A 65 5.76 2.42 10.48
N SER A 66 5.21 3.55 10.05
CA SER A 66 3.91 4.04 10.50
C SER A 66 2.94 4.15 9.35
N VAL A 67 1.71 3.67 9.53
CA VAL A 67 0.60 3.96 8.63
C VAL A 67 -0.52 4.61 9.41
N THR A 68 -0.90 5.82 9.01
CA THR A 68 -1.86 6.61 9.80
C THR A 68 -3.29 6.16 9.53
N VAL A 69 -3.63 5.93 8.26
CA VAL A 69 -4.95 5.49 7.83
C VAL A 69 -4.82 4.32 6.86
N VAL A 70 -5.60 3.27 7.11
CA VAL A 70 -5.81 2.17 6.18
C VAL A 70 -7.32 2.02 5.95
N SER A 71 -7.74 2.02 4.69
CA SER A 71 -9.16 1.85 4.32
C SER A 71 -9.34 0.71 3.32
N PHE A 72 -10.41 -0.07 3.53
CA PHE A 72 -10.82 -1.16 2.66
C PHE A 72 -12.29 -1.00 2.30
N SER A 73 -12.61 -1.07 1.00
CA SER A 73 -13.98 -0.98 0.49
C SER A 73 -14.23 -2.02 -0.60
N GLY A 74 -15.18 -2.93 -0.35
CA GLY A 74 -15.53 -3.99 -1.30
C GLY A 74 -14.42 -5.04 -1.51
N VAL A 75 -13.71 -5.41 -0.43
CA VAL A 75 -12.52 -6.27 -0.48
C VAL A 75 -12.61 -7.42 0.54
N PRO A 76 -12.34 -8.69 0.16
CA PRO A 76 -11.94 -9.74 1.10
C PRO A 76 -10.44 -9.60 1.38
N VAL A 77 -10.05 -9.27 2.61
CA VAL A 77 -8.64 -9.09 3.01
C VAL A 77 -8.32 -9.79 4.34
N ALA A 78 -7.13 -10.37 4.45
CA ALA A 78 -6.51 -10.71 5.72
C ALA A 78 -5.40 -9.68 6.03
N VAL A 79 -5.53 -9.00 7.17
CA VAL A 79 -4.55 -8.02 7.66
C VAL A 79 -3.71 -8.68 8.75
N VAL A 80 -2.38 -8.58 8.65
CA VAL A 80 -1.42 -9.21 9.58
C VAL A 80 -0.36 -8.20 10.04
#